data_AF-A0A2S2PB78-F1
#
_entry.id   AF-A0A2S2PB78-F1
#
_cell.length_a   1.000
_cell.length_b   1.000
_cell.length_c   1.000
_cell.angle_alpha   90.00
_cell.angle_beta   90.00
_cell.angle_gamma   90.00
#
_symmetry.space_group_name_H-M   'P 1'
#
loop_
_entity.id
_entity.type
_entity.pdbx_description
1 polymer ?
#
loop_
_entity_poly.entity_id
_entity_poly.type
_entity_poly.pdbx_seq_one_letter_code
_entity_poly.pdbx_strand_id
1 'polypeptide(L)'
;NEYLSLGHMQMVEDITQTKEVRYFLPHHPVFREASTTTKLRVVFDASMKTDGGKGLSLNNILLVGPVVQDDLFSVIIRFRMHSIVFTADIIKMYRQIQVHHENTSLQSRLWRSSPHQEIKIYELNTVTYGTAAAPYLATRTLNQLAADCKDKYPNAENIIRDFYVDDILSGANTVEEAKKIISELNSMLSEGGFQLSKWASNYKPLLNLTTNNKSSNTTDILTFLGLTWNPSNDNLYCTRPPVDFTHAYQTKREVLSLIAKLYDPLGLIGLVVILAKMLIQELWKLKIDWDSPLPPDTQATWNKFVDELPNLNKLQIP
;
A
#
# COMPACT_ATOMS: atom_id res chain seq x y z
N ASN A 1 -5.60 -0.43 22.75
CA ASN A 1 -6.69 -1.41 22.97
C ASN A 1 -6.76 -2.45 21.86
N GLU A 2 -7.06 -2.12 20.60
CA GLU A 2 -7.14 -3.13 19.51
C GLU A 2 -5.85 -3.98 19.36
N TYR A 3 -4.68 -3.37 19.45
CA TYR A 3 -3.40 -4.12 19.42
C TYR A 3 -3.26 -5.15 20.55
N LEU A 4 -3.75 -4.84 21.75
CA LEU A 4 -3.71 -5.75 22.90
C LEU A 4 -4.74 -6.87 22.73
N SER A 5 -5.97 -6.53 22.33
CA SER A 5 -7.05 -7.52 22.19
C SER A 5 -6.78 -8.55 21.10
N LEU A 6 -6.01 -8.18 20.07
CA LEU A 6 -5.60 -9.08 18.99
C LEU A 6 -4.28 -9.80 19.28
N GLY A 7 -3.65 -9.58 20.45
CA GLY A 7 -2.34 -10.17 20.76
C GLY A 7 -1.17 -9.61 19.95
N HIS A 8 -1.39 -8.58 19.14
CA HIS A 8 -0.36 -7.92 18.31
C HIS A 8 0.61 -7.05 19.14
N MET A 9 0.32 -6.88 20.42
CA MET A 9 1.13 -6.14 21.38
C MET A 9 0.91 -6.70 22.78
N GLN A 10 1.93 -6.62 23.62
CA GLN A 10 1.86 -6.98 25.04
C GLN A 10 2.45 -5.90 25.93
N MET A 11 1.99 -5.82 27.18
CA MET A 11 2.59 -4.94 28.19
C MET A 11 3.82 -5.63 28.80
N VAL A 12 4.87 -4.86 29.06
CA VAL A 12 6.04 -5.35 29.79
C VAL A 12 5.82 -5.07 31.28
N GLU A 13 5.75 -6.13 32.09
CA GLU A 13 5.49 -6.03 33.53
C GLU A 13 6.75 -5.70 34.34
N ASP A 14 7.89 -6.32 34.02
CA ASP A 14 9.17 -6.07 34.67
C ASP A 14 10.25 -5.81 33.63
N ILE A 15 10.72 -4.57 33.57
CA ILE A 15 11.76 -4.13 32.64
C ILE A 15 13.10 -4.79 32.99
N THR A 16 13.33 -5.05 34.29
CA THR A 16 14.61 -5.56 34.80
C THR A 16 14.85 -7.04 34.51
N GLN A 17 13.78 -7.78 34.18
CA GLN A 17 13.85 -9.19 33.77
C GLN A 17 13.96 -9.38 32.25
N THR A 18 13.91 -8.31 31.46
CA THR A 18 13.82 -8.42 30.00
C THR A 18 15.14 -8.09 29.29
N LYS A 19 15.40 -8.85 28.22
CA LYS A 19 16.50 -8.82 27.23
C LYS A 19 17.38 -7.56 27.22
N GLU A 20 18.69 -7.78 27.13
CA GLU A 20 19.74 -6.74 27.23
C GLU A 20 19.60 -5.56 26.25
N VAL A 21 18.95 -5.75 25.09
CA VAL A 21 18.83 -4.71 24.06
C VAL A 21 17.35 -4.39 23.75
N ARG A 22 17.01 -3.10 23.87
CA ARG A 22 15.67 -2.55 23.62
C ARG A 22 15.74 -1.32 22.74
N TYR A 23 14.81 -1.21 21.80
CA TYR A 23 14.63 -0.02 20.98
C TYR A 23 13.19 0.48 21.08
N PHE A 24 13.03 1.77 21.37
CA PHE A 24 11.72 2.41 21.51
C PHE A 24 11.35 3.12 20.23
N LEU A 25 10.34 2.61 19.54
CA LEU A 25 9.75 3.21 18.35
C LEU A 25 8.94 4.46 18.74
N PRO A 26 9.37 5.66 18.34
CA PRO A 26 8.48 6.81 18.33
C PRO A 26 7.28 6.50 17.46
N HIS A 27 6.12 7.03 17.85
CA HIS A 27 4.89 6.79 17.11
C HIS A 27 3.97 8.01 17.16
N HIS A 28 3.19 8.16 16.11
CA HIS A 28 2.21 9.24 15.99
C HIS A 28 0.97 8.76 15.25
N PRO A 29 -0.20 9.37 15.51
CA PRO A 29 -1.41 9.05 14.76
C PRO A 29 -1.41 9.77 13.41
N VAL A 30 -1.84 9.06 12.37
CA VAL A 30 -2.22 9.63 11.08
C VAL A 30 -3.70 9.39 10.89
N PHE A 31 -4.45 10.47 10.67
CA PHE A 31 -5.88 10.41 10.42
C PHE A 31 -6.15 10.28 8.93
N ARG A 32 -6.95 9.28 8.55
CA ARG A 32 -7.48 9.11 7.20
C ARG A 32 -9.00 9.18 7.27
N GLU A 33 -9.53 10.40 7.19
CA GLU A 33 -10.96 10.66 7.35
C GLU A 33 -11.82 9.92 6.32
N ALA A 34 -11.29 9.70 5.10
CA ALA A 34 -11.94 8.94 4.03
C ALA A 34 -11.95 7.41 4.24
N SER A 35 -11.23 6.88 5.24
CA SER A 35 -11.21 5.44 5.50
C SER A 35 -12.45 5.00 6.28
N THR A 36 -13.24 4.10 5.70
CA THR A 36 -14.46 3.55 6.32
C THR A 36 -14.18 2.65 7.53
N THR A 37 -13.05 1.92 7.55
CA THR A 37 -12.75 0.91 8.59
C THR A 37 -11.82 1.40 9.71
N THR A 38 -10.82 2.23 9.43
CA THR A 38 -9.90 2.75 10.46
C THR A 38 -9.52 4.21 10.20
N LYS A 39 -10.26 5.13 10.85
CA LYS A 39 -10.00 6.58 10.74
C LYS A 39 -8.63 7.01 11.26
N LEU A 40 -8.01 6.21 12.13
CA LEU A 40 -6.69 6.45 12.71
C LEU A 40 -5.76 5.27 12.41
N ARG A 41 -4.56 5.58 11.91
CA ARG A 41 -3.45 4.63 11.78
C ARG A 41 -2.31 5.10 12.67
N VAL A 42 -1.71 4.19 13.43
CA VAL A 42 -0.50 4.49 14.20
C VAL A 42 0.70 4.24 13.29
N VAL A 43 1.54 5.25 13.12
CA VAL A 43 2.80 5.14 12.38
C VAL A 43 3.92 5.00 13.39
N PHE A 44 4.79 4.00 13.18
CA PHE A 44 6.00 3.78 13.96
C PHE A 44 7.21 4.23 13.15
N ASP A 45 8.12 4.98 13.79
CA ASP A 45 9.33 5.51 13.16
C ASP A 45 10.56 4.70 13.57
N ALA A 46 10.94 3.72 12.76
CA ALA A 46 12.15 2.94 12.98
C ALA A 46 13.43 3.61 12.41
N SER A 47 13.30 4.81 11.84
CA SER A 47 14.41 5.59 11.27
C SER A 47 14.96 6.63 12.25
N MET A 48 14.31 6.80 13.41
CA MET A 48 14.80 7.69 14.47
C MET A 48 16.12 7.15 15.05
N LYS A 49 17.17 7.96 15.00
CA LYS A 49 18.48 7.59 15.56
C LYS A 49 18.50 7.72 17.08
N THR A 50 19.23 6.84 17.75
CA THR A 50 19.50 6.95 19.19
C THR A 50 20.47 8.10 19.52
N ASP A 51 20.67 8.36 20.81
CA ASP A 51 21.73 9.25 21.33
C ASP A 51 21.67 10.67 20.79
N GLY A 52 20.45 11.24 20.71
CA GLY A 52 20.23 12.58 20.20
C GLY A 52 20.61 12.76 18.73
N GLY A 53 20.53 11.69 17.93
CA GLY A 53 20.79 11.72 16.48
C GLY A 53 22.17 11.23 16.07
N LYS A 54 23.06 10.91 17.02
CA LYS A 54 24.43 10.45 16.75
C LYS A 54 24.55 8.94 16.61
N GLY A 55 23.64 8.19 17.23
CA GLY A 55 23.63 6.74 17.18
C GLY A 55 23.02 6.18 15.90
N LEU A 56 22.68 4.89 15.94
CA LEU A 56 22.02 4.19 14.84
C LEU A 56 20.50 4.20 15.06
N SER A 57 19.75 4.13 13.95
CA SER A 57 18.33 3.78 13.99
C SER A 57 18.16 2.26 13.85
N LEU A 58 16.99 1.74 14.22
CA LEU A 58 16.69 0.32 13.99
C LEU A 58 16.80 -0.02 12.50
N ASN A 59 16.34 0.87 11.62
CA ASN A 59 16.45 0.70 10.16
C ASN A 59 17.88 0.72 9.64
N ASN A 60 18.86 1.26 10.37
CA ASN A 60 20.27 1.14 9.99
C ASN A 60 20.87 -0.23 10.30
N ILE A 61 20.26 -0.97 11.23
CA ILE A 61 20.78 -2.25 11.73
C ILE A 61 20.07 -3.42 11.07
N LEU A 62 18.77 -3.27 10.76
CA LEU A 62 17.96 -4.32 10.16
C LEU A 62 18.46 -4.70 8.76
N LEU A 63 18.58 -6.01 8.52
CA LEU A 63 18.80 -6.54 7.18
C LEU A 63 17.48 -6.50 6.40
N VAL A 64 17.41 -5.66 5.37
CA VAL A 64 16.19 -5.42 4.58
C VAL A 64 15.72 -6.66 3.81
N GLY A 65 16.66 -7.52 3.40
CA GLY A 65 16.37 -8.63 2.49
C GLY A 65 16.22 -8.16 1.02
N PRO A 66 16.30 -9.08 0.05
CA PRO A 66 16.11 -8.76 -1.37
C PRO A 66 14.63 -8.47 -1.68
N VAL A 67 14.37 -7.83 -2.82
CA VAL A 67 12.99 -7.73 -3.34
C VAL A 67 12.57 -9.11 -3.87
N VAL A 68 11.49 -9.66 -3.31
CA VAL A 68 10.92 -10.98 -3.69
C VAL A 68 9.53 -10.86 -4.31
N GLN A 69 9.09 -9.63 -4.54
CA GLN A 69 7.81 -9.30 -5.16
C GLN A 69 8.04 -8.93 -6.61
N ASP A 70 7.15 -9.36 -7.49
CA ASP A 70 7.15 -8.91 -8.88
C ASP A 70 6.88 -7.41 -8.96
N ASP A 71 7.39 -6.79 -10.02
CA ASP A 71 7.15 -5.37 -10.27
C ASP A 71 5.66 -5.10 -10.55
N LEU A 72 5.23 -3.89 -10.23
CA LEU A 72 3.84 -3.48 -10.34
C LEU A 72 3.29 -3.62 -11.77
N PHE A 73 4.11 -3.31 -12.78
CA PHE A 73 3.70 -3.39 -14.18
C PHE A 73 3.36 -4.84 -14.54
N SER A 74 4.24 -5.78 -14.18
CA SER A 74 4.01 -7.22 -14.41
C SER A 74 2.74 -7.73 -13.73
N VAL A 75 2.47 -7.32 -12.49
CA VAL A 75 1.23 -7.70 -11.76
C VAL A 75 -0.01 -7.19 -12.50
N ILE A 76 -0.03 -5.92 -12.88
CA ILE A 76 -1.19 -5.32 -13.56
C ILE A 76 -1.40 -5.94 -14.95
N ILE A 77 -0.32 -6.20 -15.70
CA ILE A 77 -0.43 -6.85 -17.02
C ILE A 77 -1.01 -8.26 -16.89
N ARG A 78 -0.55 -9.07 -15.92
CA ARG A 78 -1.12 -10.41 -15.68
C ARG A 78 -2.61 -10.34 -15.37
N PHE A 79 -3.00 -9.43 -14.49
CA PHE A 79 -4.40 -9.15 -14.20
C PHE A 79 -5.21 -8.86 -15.48
N ARG A 80 -4.69 -8.05 -16.41
CA ARG A 80 -5.39 -7.74 -17.68
C ARG A 80 -5.40 -8.87 -18.72
N MET A 81 -4.64 -9.95 -18.54
CA MET A 81 -4.65 -11.08 -19.47
C MET A 81 -5.83 -12.03 -19.27
N HIS A 82 -6.59 -11.88 -18.18
CA HIS A 82 -7.68 -12.79 -17.82
C HIS A 82 -9.05 -12.27 -18.26
N SER A 83 -9.93 -13.18 -18.67
CA SER A 83 -11.33 -12.84 -19.00
C SER A 83 -12.21 -12.68 -17.77
N ILE A 84 -11.91 -13.42 -16.69
CA ILE A 84 -12.60 -13.33 -15.40
C ILE A 84 -11.57 -12.90 -14.36
N VAL A 85 -11.72 -11.69 -13.83
CA VAL A 85 -10.77 -11.11 -12.89
C VAL A 85 -11.37 -10.90 -11.51
N PHE A 86 -10.51 -10.91 -10.50
CA PHE A 86 -10.88 -10.56 -9.13
C PHE A 86 -9.75 -9.83 -8.41
N THR A 87 -10.13 -9.01 -7.44
CA THR A 87 -9.22 -8.33 -6.52
C THR A 87 -9.65 -8.56 -5.08
N ALA A 88 -8.71 -8.52 -4.15
CA ALA A 88 -8.96 -8.57 -2.71
C ALA A 88 -7.79 -7.97 -1.93
N ASP A 89 -7.99 -7.69 -0.64
CA ASP A 89 -6.94 -7.22 0.27
C ASP A 89 -6.73 -8.16 1.46
N ILE A 90 -5.50 -8.35 1.90
CA ILE A 90 -5.19 -9.07 3.15
C ILE A 90 -5.44 -8.14 4.34
N ILE A 91 -6.34 -8.57 5.24
CA ILE A 91 -6.66 -7.83 6.45
C ILE A 91 -5.42 -7.73 7.34
N LYS A 92 -4.91 -6.51 7.49
CA LYS A 92 -3.80 -6.18 8.40
C LYS A 92 -2.56 -7.06 8.16
N MET A 93 -2.20 -7.32 6.90
CA MET A 93 -1.13 -8.24 6.46
C MET A 93 0.08 -8.33 7.42
N TYR A 94 0.78 -7.22 7.66
CA TYR A 94 1.97 -7.22 8.54
C TYR A 94 1.69 -7.72 9.97
N ARG A 95 0.49 -7.44 10.49
CA ARG A 95 0.09 -7.82 11.86
C ARG A 95 -0.27 -9.30 11.98
N GLN A 96 -0.40 -10.03 10.87
CA GLN A 96 -0.60 -11.49 10.91
C GLN A 96 0.71 -12.25 11.08
N ILE A 97 1.86 -11.58 10.98
CA ILE A 97 3.17 -12.20 10.99
C ILE A 97 3.83 -11.92 12.33
N GLN A 98 4.05 -12.96 13.12
CA GLN A 98 4.72 -12.84 14.42
C GLN A 98 6.21 -12.58 14.23
N VAL A 99 6.75 -11.70 15.08
CA VAL A 99 8.19 -11.53 15.23
C VAL A 99 8.68 -12.53 16.25
N HIS A 100 9.88 -13.07 16.04
CA HIS A 100 10.49 -13.98 16.99
C HIS A 100 10.51 -13.35 18.38
N HIS A 101 10.10 -14.11 19.39
CA HIS A 101 9.90 -13.62 20.75
C HIS A 101 11.15 -12.94 21.31
N GLU A 102 12.36 -13.29 20.86
CA GLU A 102 13.62 -12.65 21.27
C GLU A 102 13.80 -11.24 20.70
N ASN A 103 13.18 -10.90 19.57
CA ASN A 103 13.37 -9.60 18.91
C ASN A 103 12.26 -8.59 19.20
N THR A 104 11.21 -8.96 19.92
CA THR A 104 10.08 -8.05 20.26
C THR A 104 10.50 -6.81 21.05
N SER A 105 11.58 -6.89 21.84
CA SER A 105 12.12 -5.76 22.60
C SER A 105 12.67 -4.66 21.70
N LEU A 106 13.06 -4.97 20.46
CA LEU A 106 13.48 -3.99 19.45
C LEU A 106 12.29 -3.22 18.86
N GLN A 107 11.06 -3.66 19.14
CA GLN A 107 9.83 -2.99 18.71
C GLN A 107 9.03 -2.51 19.93
N SER A 108 9.71 -1.87 20.88
CA SER A 108 9.08 -1.33 22.08
C SER A 108 8.41 0.01 21.81
N ARG A 109 7.39 0.35 22.59
CA ARG A 109 6.77 1.69 22.60
C ARG A 109 6.41 2.11 24.02
N LEU A 110 6.44 3.41 24.23
CA LEU A 110 5.96 4.06 25.46
C LEU A 110 4.51 4.50 25.26
N TRP A 111 3.62 4.22 26.19
CA TRP A 111 2.22 4.67 26.08
C TRP A 111 1.55 4.88 27.43
N ARG A 112 0.70 5.91 27.48
CA ARG A 112 -0.24 6.19 28.57
C ARG A 112 -1.56 6.67 27.97
N SER A 113 -2.69 6.37 28.61
CA SER A 113 -4.01 6.76 28.07
C SER A 113 -4.40 8.19 28.45
N SER A 114 -3.72 8.79 29.43
CA SER A 114 -3.94 10.16 29.88
C SER A 114 -2.62 10.75 30.40
N PRO A 115 -2.40 12.08 30.32
CA PRO A 115 -1.24 12.74 30.90
C PRO A 115 -1.02 12.47 32.39
N HIS A 116 -2.09 12.15 33.12
CA HIS A 116 -2.06 11.84 34.55
C HIS A 116 -1.72 10.39 34.88
N GLN A 117 -1.69 9.51 33.87
CA GLN A 117 -1.32 8.11 34.05
C GLN A 117 0.18 7.93 33.86
N GLU A 118 0.72 6.93 34.55
CA GLU A 118 2.09 6.48 34.36
C GLU A 118 2.32 5.97 32.92
N ILE A 119 3.51 6.23 32.41
CA ILE A 119 3.95 5.71 31.11
C ILE A 119 4.24 4.23 31.28
N LYS A 120 3.60 3.41 30.44
CA LYS A 120 3.83 1.97 30.39
C LYS A 120 4.61 1.59 29.15
N ILE A 121 5.36 0.50 29.24
CA ILE A 121 6.10 -0.08 28.13
C ILE A 121 5.28 -1.20 27.51
N TYR A 122 5.25 -1.21 26.18
CA TYR A 122 4.64 -2.28 25.41
C TYR A 122 5.61 -2.75 24.33
N GLU A 123 5.55 -4.04 24.00
CA GLU A 123 6.29 -4.64 22.90
C GLU A 123 5.31 -5.05 21.79
N LEU A 124 5.65 -4.73 20.55
CA LEU A 124 4.90 -5.21 19.39
C LEU A 124 5.33 -6.64 19.07
N ASN A 125 4.36 -7.53 18.94
CA ASN A 125 4.59 -8.96 18.75
C ASN A 125 4.65 -9.37 17.28
N THR A 126 4.29 -8.44 16.38
CA THR A 126 4.11 -8.72 14.95
C THR A 126 4.97 -7.80 14.12
N VAL A 127 5.18 -8.14 12.84
CA VAL A 127 5.92 -7.28 11.91
C VAL A 127 5.27 -5.90 11.88
N THR A 128 6.08 -4.87 12.09
CA THR A 128 5.61 -3.49 12.18
C THR A 128 5.96 -2.72 10.91
N TYR A 129 4.94 -2.17 10.25
CA TYR A 129 5.14 -1.25 9.14
C TYR A 129 5.94 -0.01 9.58
N GLY A 130 6.88 0.42 8.75
CA GLY A 130 7.85 1.48 9.05
C GLY A 130 9.25 0.96 9.37
N THR A 131 9.39 -0.34 9.63
CA THR A 131 10.69 -1.01 9.68
C THR A 131 11.18 -1.37 8.27
N ALA A 132 12.49 -1.25 8.03
CA ALA A 132 13.07 -1.42 6.70
C ALA A 132 12.89 -2.85 6.16
N ALA A 133 12.92 -3.86 7.02
CA ALA A 133 12.75 -5.26 6.66
C ALA A 133 11.27 -5.70 6.52
N ALA A 134 10.30 -4.89 6.96
CA ALA A 134 8.89 -5.29 6.97
C ALA A 134 8.35 -5.74 5.59
N PRO A 135 8.62 -5.02 4.48
CA PRO A 135 8.14 -5.44 3.17
C PRO A 135 8.65 -6.83 2.77
N TYR A 136 9.95 -7.09 2.96
CA TYR A 136 10.55 -8.39 2.67
C TYR A 136 9.94 -9.48 3.54
N LEU A 137 9.87 -9.27 4.86
CA LEU A 137 9.31 -10.26 5.79
C LEU A 137 7.86 -10.61 5.42
N ALA A 138 7.07 -9.61 5.05
CA ALA A 138 5.68 -9.81 4.68
C ALA A 138 5.52 -10.65 3.40
N THR A 139 6.17 -10.24 2.31
CA THR A 139 6.07 -10.94 1.03
C THR A 139 6.75 -12.31 1.09
N ARG A 140 7.91 -12.43 1.76
CA ARG A 140 8.62 -13.71 1.91
C ARG A 140 7.83 -14.74 2.70
N THR A 141 7.03 -14.29 3.68
CA THR A 141 6.13 -15.17 4.45
C THR A 141 5.00 -15.71 3.57
N LEU A 142 4.37 -14.86 2.74
CA LEU A 142 3.38 -15.33 1.76
C LEU A 142 3.98 -16.33 0.76
N ASN A 143 5.16 -16.03 0.23
CA ASN A 143 5.87 -16.94 -0.67
C ASN A 143 6.23 -18.27 0.02
N GLN A 144 6.60 -18.24 1.31
CA GLN A 144 6.86 -19.47 2.06
C GLN A 144 5.60 -20.30 2.24
N LEU A 145 4.50 -19.66 2.65
CA LEU A 145 3.20 -20.33 2.81
C LEU A 145 2.76 -21.01 1.50
N ALA A 146 2.93 -20.32 0.38
CA ALA A 146 2.66 -20.86 -0.94
C ALA A 146 3.51 -22.11 -1.25
N ALA A 147 4.82 -22.04 -0.99
CA ALA A 147 5.74 -23.14 -1.21
C ALA A 147 5.44 -24.35 -0.31
N ASP A 148 5.11 -24.12 0.95
CA ASP A 148 4.78 -25.16 1.93
C ASP A 148 3.46 -25.86 1.61
N CYS A 149 2.49 -25.13 1.04
CA CYS A 149 1.17 -25.66 0.72
C CYS A 149 0.98 -26.02 -0.76
N LYS A 150 2.02 -25.95 -1.60
CA LYS A 150 1.93 -26.11 -3.06
C LYS A 150 1.25 -27.41 -3.51
N ASP A 151 1.52 -28.51 -2.82
CA ASP A 151 1.00 -29.83 -3.19
C ASP A 151 -0.49 -29.95 -2.84
N LYS A 152 -0.95 -29.18 -1.86
CA LYS A 152 -2.34 -29.14 -1.39
C LYS A 152 -3.17 -28.13 -2.18
N TYR A 153 -2.60 -26.99 -2.56
CA TYR A 153 -3.27 -25.87 -3.23
C TYR A 153 -2.49 -25.36 -4.46
N PRO A 154 -2.32 -26.18 -5.50
CA PRO A 154 -1.45 -25.87 -6.64
C PRO A 154 -1.94 -24.66 -7.47
N ASN A 155 -3.24 -24.34 -7.47
CA ASN A 155 -3.75 -23.18 -8.21
C ASN A 155 -3.55 -21.89 -7.41
N ALA A 156 -3.62 -21.96 -6.07
CA ALA A 156 -3.36 -20.82 -5.21
C ALA A 156 -1.88 -20.44 -5.16
N GLU A 157 -0.98 -21.42 -5.18
CA GLU A 157 0.47 -21.16 -5.18
C GLU A 157 0.89 -20.31 -6.40
N ASN A 158 0.39 -20.65 -7.58
CA ASN A 158 0.73 -19.96 -8.83
C ASN A 158 0.33 -18.47 -8.86
N ILE A 159 -0.71 -18.09 -8.11
CA ILE A 159 -1.21 -16.71 -8.07
C ILE A 159 -0.61 -15.88 -6.92
N ILE A 160 0.28 -16.45 -6.10
CA ILE A 160 0.93 -15.68 -5.02
C ILE A 160 1.82 -14.57 -5.58
N ARG A 161 2.38 -14.78 -6.77
CA ARG A 161 3.10 -13.73 -7.53
C ARG A 161 2.21 -12.57 -7.95
N ASP A 162 0.88 -12.72 -7.94
CA ASP A 162 -0.06 -11.67 -8.32
C ASP A 162 -0.41 -10.75 -7.14
N PHE A 163 0.14 -11.01 -5.95
CA PHE A 163 0.10 -10.05 -4.85
C PHE A 163 1.06 -8.89 -5.10
N TYR A 164 0.55 -7.69 -4.86
CA TYR A 164 1.36 -6.50 -4.65
C TYR A 164 1.18 -6.03 -3.21
N VAL A 165 2.11 -6.40 -2.33
CA VAL A 165 1.98 -6.22 -0.87
C VAL A 165 0.70 -6.91 -0.36
N ASP A 166 -0.29 -6.16 0.13
CA ASP A 166 -1.53 -6.69 0.70
C ASP A 166 -2.66 -6.86 -0.34
N ASP A 167 -2.52 -6.26 -1.52
CA ASP A 167 -3.52 -6.34 -2.59
C ASP A 167 -3.22 -7.53 -3.53
N ILE A 168 -4.23 -8.33 -3.87
CA ILE A 168 -4.16 -9.31 -4.97
C ILE A 168 -4.94 -8.84 -6.17
N LEU A 169 -4.35 -8.99 -7.36
CA LEU A 169 -4.97 -8.71 -8.65
C LEU A 169 -4.74 -9.91 -9.57
N SER A 170 -5.72 -10.80 -9.65
CA SER A 170 -5.57 -12.04 -10.41
C SER A 170 -6.86 -12.40 -11.15
N GLY A 171 -6.87 -13.55 -11.80
CA GLY A 171 -8.00 -14.00 -12.59
C GLY A 171 -7.79 -15.36 -13.23
N ALA A 172 -8.73 -15.71 -14.12
CA ALA A 172 -8.67 -16.89 -14.96
C ALA A 172 -9.39 -16.64 -16.29
N ASN A 173 -9.26 -17.60 -17.21
CA ASN A 173 -9.96 -17.52 -18.50
C ASN A 173 -11.38 -18.09 -18.44
N THR A 174 -11.68 -18.89 -17.41
CA THR A 174 -13.00 -19.46 -17.18
C THR A 174 -13.51 -19.16 -15.77
N VAL A 175 -14.83 -19.16 -15.61
CA VAL A 175 -15.46 -18.94 -14.30
C VAL A 175 -15.11 -20.08 -13.35
N GLU A 176 -15.10 -21.31 -13.84
CA GLU A 176 -14.82 -22.53 -13.06
C GLU A 176 -13.40 -22.51 -12.47
N GLU A 177 -12.40 -22.13 -13.27
CA GLU A 177 -11.02 -21.94 -12.81
C GLU A 177 -10.94 -20.83 -11.75
N ALA A 178 -11.57 -19.68 -12.00
CA ALA A 178 -11.55 -18.57 -11.04
C ALA A 178 -12.17 -18.98 -9.68
N LYS A 179 -13.28 -19.73 -9.69
CA LYS A 179 -13.89 -20.27 -8.46
C LYS A 179 -12.93 -21.19 -7.71
N LYS A 180 -12.24 -22.08 -8.43
CA LYS A 180 -11.27 -23.01 -7.85
C LYS A 180 -10.10 -22.26 -7.22
N ILE A 181 -9.54 -21.29 -7.94
CA ILE A 181 -8.45 -20.42 -7.46
C ILE A 181 -8.87 -19.69 -6.19
N ILE A 182 -10.04 -19.04 -6.17
CA ILE A 182 -10.54 -18.32 -4.98
C ILE A 182 -10.70 -19.26 -3.78
N SER A 183 -11.22 -20.46 -3.99
CA SER A 183 -11.41 -21.45 -2.93
C SER A 183 -10.08 -21.94 -2.36
N GLU A 184 -9.13 -22.31 -3.23
CA GLU A 184 -7.80 -22.75 -2.83
C GLU A 184 -7.04 -21.61 -2.13
N LEU A 185 -7.12 -20.38 -2.65
CA LEU A 185 -6.46 -19.21 -2.09
C LEU A 185 -6.93 -18.91 -0.67
N ASN A 186 -8.25 -18.87 -0.44
CA ASN A 186 -8.79 -18.64 0.90
C ASN A 186 -8.36 -19.75 1.88
N SER A 187 -8.36 -21.00 1.42
CA SER A 187 -7.95 -22.15 2.24
C SER A 187 -6.47 -22.05 2.61
N MET A 188 -5.60 -21.82 1.63
CA MET A 188 -4.16 -21.68 1.83
C MET A 188 -3.81 -20.52 2.76
N LEU A 189 -4.38 -19.33 2.51
CA LEU A 189 -4.14 -18.15 3.34
C LEU A 189 -4.62 -18.35 4.78
N SER A 190 -5.73 -19.06 4.98
CA SER A 190 -6.25 -19.35 6.32
C SER A 190 -5.32 -20.24 7.15
N GLU A 191 -4.54 -21.13 6.51
CA GLU A 191 -3.52 -21.94 7.22
C GLU A 191 -2.38 -21.06 7.75
N GLY A 192 -2.05 -19.98 7.05
CA GLY A 192 -1.10 -18.96 7.50
C GLY A 192 -1.70 -17.87 8.40
N GLY A 193 -2.98 -17.98 8.79
CA GLY A 193 -3.67 -16.95 9.56
C GLY A 193 -4.02 -15.67 8.78
N PHE A 194 -3.85 -15.68 7.46
CA PHE A 194 -4.22 -14.56 6.60
C PHE A 194 -5.69 -14.65 6.20
N GLN A 195 -6.36 -13.51 6.19
CA GLN A 195 -7.75 -13.38 5.79
C GLN A 195 -7.89 -12.30 4.71
N LEU A 196 -8.61 -12.62 3.63
CA LEU A 196 -8.92 -11.69 2.55
C LEU A 196 -10.24 -10.94 2.78
N SER A 197 -10.29 -9.69 2.33
CA SER A 197 -11.49 -8.85 2.29
C SER A 197 -11.56 -7.99 1.02
N LYS A 198 -12.55 -7.06 1.00
CA LYS A 198 -12.80 -6.10 -0.09
C LYS A 198 -12.77 -6.73 -1.48
N TRP A 199 -13.49 -7.84 -1.62
CA TRP A 199 -13.51 -8.56 -2.88
C TRP A 199 -14.23 -7.76 -3.96
N ALA A 200 -13.63 -7.75 -5.15
CA ALA A 200 -14.26 -7.23 -6.35
C ALA A 200 -13.98 -8.14 -7.54
N SER A 201 -14.86 -8.14 -8.52
CA SER A 201 -14.74 -8.98 -9.71
C SER A 201 -15.60 -8.44 -10.85
N ASN A 202 -15.13 -8.62 -12.10
CA ASN A 202 -15.96 -8.38 -13.28
C ASN A 202 -17.11 -9.40 -13.44
N TYR A 203 -17.10 -10.49 -12.67
CA TYR A 203 -18.17 -11.49 -12.63
C TYR A 203 -18.80 -11.57 -11.24
N LYS A 204 -19.92 -10.85 -11.05
CA LYS A 204 -20.61 -10.70 -9.74
C LYS A 204 -20.83 -12.02 -8.98
N PRO A 205 -21.20 -13.15 -9.61
CA PRO A 205 -21.41 -14.38 -8.87
C PRO A 205 -20.16 -14.94 -8.16
N LEU A 206 -18.93 -14.54 -8.54
CA LEU A 206 -17.72 -14.91 -7.78
C LEU A 206 -17.75 -14.35 -6.35
N LEU A 207 -18.36 -13.17 -6.15
CA LEU A 207 -18.42 -12.50 -4.85
C LEU A 207 -19.29 -13.25 -3.83
N ASN A 208 -20.13 -14.19 -4.28
CA ASN A 208 -20.93 -15.03 -3.39
C ASN A 208 -20.12 -16.14 -2.72
N LEU A 209 -18.95 -16.47 -3.26
CA LEU A 209 -18.07 -17.50 -2.73
C LEU A 209 -17.17 -16.98 -1.61
N THR A 210 -17.13 -15.67 -1.39
CA THR A 210 -16.25 -15.04 -0.41
C THR A 210 -17.00 -14.89 0.90
N THR A 211 -16.48 -15.52 1.95
CA THR A 211 -17.26 -15.92 3.13
C THR A 211 -17.43 -14.81 4.16
N ASN A 212 -16.66 -13.72 4.10
CA ASN A 212 -16.35 -13.01 5.34
C ASN A 212 -16.71 -11.53 5.48
N ASN A 213 -17.31 -10.84 4.50
CA ASN A 213 -17.91 -9.51 4.71
C ASN A 213 -18.66 -9.02 3.45
N LYS A 214 -19.89 -9.49 3.23
CA LYS A 214 -20.72 -9.06 2.08
C LYS A 214 -20.92 -7.54 1.99
N SER A 215 -20.79 -6.82 3.11
CA SER A 215 -20.91 -5.36 3.17
C SER A 215 -19.74 -4.59 2.57
N SER A 216 -18.60 -5.25 2.31
CA SER A 216 -17.39 -4.62 1.75
C SER A 216 -17.04 -5.11 0.34
N ASN A 217 -17.80 -6.07 -0.19
CA ASN A 217 -17.62 -6.54 -1.57
C ASN A 217 -18.33 -5.57 -2.51
N THR A 218 -17.67 -5.15 -3.58
CA THR A 218 -18.25 -4.15 -4.48
C THR A 218 -18.09 -4.57 -5.93
N THR A 219 -19.04 -4.11 -6.74
CA THR A 219 -18.92 -4.09 -8.21
C THR A 219 -18.74 -2.65 -8.70
N ASP A 220 -18.50 -1.75 -7.74
CA ASP A 220 -18.36 -0.33 -7.96
C ASP A 220 -16.93 -0.03 -8.42
N ILE A 221 -16.75 1.17 -8.93
CA ILE A 221 -15.44 1.65 -9.36
C ILE A 221 -14.49 1.63 -8.17
N LEU A 222 -13.34 0.96 -8.34
CA LEU A 222 -12.33 0.78 -7.31
C LEU A 222 -11.01 1.40 -7.75
N THR A 223 -10.29 1.97 -6.81
CA THR A 223 -8.91 2.39 -7.04
C THR A 223 -7.97 1.40 -6.37
N PHE A 224 -7.15 0.71 -7.16
CA PHE A 224 -6.09 -0.18 -6.68
C PHE A 224 -4.77 0.27 -7.27
N LEU A 225 -3.70 0.21 -6.46
CA LEU A 225 -2.32 0.46 -6.92
C LEU A 225 -2.18 1.71 -7.83
N GLY A 226 -2.92 2.78 -7.54
CA GLY A 226 -2.94 4.04 -8.29
C GLY A 226 -3.76 4.07 -9.60
N LEU A 227 -4.33 2.94 -10.01
CA LEU A 227 -5.26 2.84 -11.15
C LEU A 227 -6.71 2.77 -10.67
N THR A 228 -7.64 3.19 -11.52
CA THR A 228 -9.06 3.07 -11.26
C THR A 228 -9.66 2.03 -12.21
N TRP A 229 -10.49 1.12 -11.71
CA TRP A 229 -11.08 0.03 -12.48
C TRP A 229 -12.57 -0.04 -12.22
N ASN A 230 -13.34 -0.26 -13.28
CA ASN A 230 -14.78 -0.52 -13.19
C ASN A 230 -15.04 -2.00 -13.49
N PRO A 231 -15.41 -2.80 -12.47
CA PRO A 231 -15.67 -4.22 -12.67
C PRO A 231 -16.82 -4.51 -13.66
N SER A 232 -17.81 -3.62 -13.76
CA SER A 232 -19.02 -3.91 -14.53
C SER A 232 -18.82 -3.92 -16.05
N ASN A 233 -17.89 -3.11 -16.55
CA ASN A 233 -17.51 -3.07 -17.97
C ASN A 233 -16.05 -3.47 -18.22
N ASP A 234 -15.34 -3.84 -17.15
CA ASP A 234 -13.92 -4.23 -17.14
C ASP A 234 -12.95 -3.21 -17.72
N ASN A 235 -13.29 -1.91 -17.63
CA ASN A 235 -12.43 -0.84 -18.12
C ASN A 235 -11.52 -0.31 -17.01
N LEU A 236 -10.26 -0.10 -17.34
CA LEU A 236 -9.35 0.74 -16.57
C LEU A 236 -9.55 2.23 -16.92
N TYR A 237 -9.32 3.07 -15.93
CA TYR A 237 -9.37 4.52 -15.97
C TYR A 237 -8.07 5.07 -15.39
N CYS A 238 -7.54 6.11 -16.04
CA CYS A 238 -6.39 6.83 -15.53
C CYS A 238 -6.83 7.76 -14.40
N THR A 239 -6.21 7.60 -13.23
CA THR A 239 -6.47 8.47 -12.08
C THR A 239 -5.83 9.83 -12.34
N ARG A 240 -6.64 10.88 -12.54
CA ARG A 240 -6.10 12.25 -12.59
C ARG A 240 -5.48 12.63 -11.24
N PRO A 241 -4.45 13.49 -11.23
CA PRO A 241 -3.99 14.09 -9.99
C PRO A 241 -5.11 14.99 -9.41
N PRO A 242 -5.20 15.11 -8.06
CA PRO A 242 -6.07 16.09 -7.43
C PRO A 242 -5.56 17.49 -7.75
N VAL A 243 -6.23 18.13 -8.70
CA VAL A 243 -6.05 19.54 -9.07
C VAL A 243 -7.06 20.38 -8.30
N ASP A 244 -6.57 21.44 -7.66
CA ASP A 244 -7.41 22.51 -7.12
C ASP A 244 -7.51 23.62 -8.19
N PHE A 245 -8.65 23.69 -8.86
CA PHE A 245 -8.90 24.69 -9.91
C PHE A 245 -9.09 26.10 -9.36
N THR A 246 -9.22 26.26 -8.04
CA THR A 246 -9.25 27.58 -7.39
C THR A 246 -7.85 28.09 -7.06
N HIS A 247 -6.84 27.20 -7.07
CA HIS A 247 -5.46 27.53 -6.80
C HIS A 247 -4.71 27.91 -8.07
N ALA A 248 -4.11 29.10 -8.09
CA ALA A 248 -3.20 29.50 -9.16
C ALA A 248 -1.81 28.89 -8.90
N TYR A 249 -1.47 27.83 -9.62
CA TYR A 249 -0.12 27.24 -9.59
C TYR A 249 0.86 28.18 -10.29
N GLN A 250 1.64 28.94 -9.51
CA GLN A 250 2.43 30.09 -9.99
C GLN A 250 3.94 29.90 -9.83
N THR A 251 4.38 28.81 -9.20
CA THR A 251 5.80 28.57 -8.93
C THR A 251 6.29 27.26 -9.55
N LYS A 252 7.60 27.19 -9.83
CA LYS A 252 8.25 25.96 -10.32
C LYS A 252 8.04 24.79 -9.36
N ARG A 253 8.06 25.05 -8.04
CA ARG A 253 7.81 24.04 -7.00
C ARG A 253 6.40 23.44 -7.12
N GLU A 254 5.40 24.28 -7.31
CA GLU A 254 4.00 23.87 -7.45
C GLU A 254 3.76 23.08 -8.74
N VAL A 255 4.33 23.54 -9.85
CA VAL A 255 4.32 22.81 -11.14
C VAL A 255 4.90 21.40 -10.95
N LEU A 256 6.11 21.29 -10.39
CA LEU A 256 6.74 20.00 -10.14
C LEU A 256 5.92 19.12 -9.20
N SER A 257 5.33 19.70 -8.15
CA SER A 257 4.45 18.99 -7.21
C SER A 257 3.23 18.39 -7.91
N LEU A 258 2.61 19.11 -8.86
CA LEU A 258 1.49 18.57 -9.63
C LEU A 258 1.94 17.50 -10.62
N ILE A 259 3.05 17.71 -11.32
CA ILE A 259 3.63 16.72 -12.25
C ILE A 259 3.96 15.42 -11.52
N ALA A 260 4.53 15.50 -10.32
CA ALA A 260 4.88 14.33 -9.51
C ALA A 260 3.65 13.50 -9.08
N LYS A 261 2.44 14.08 -9.11
CA LYS A 261 1.18 13.36 -8.84
C LYS A 261 0.63 12.64 -10.07
N LEU A 262 1.19 12.86 -11.27
CA LEU A 262 0.86 12.06 -12.45
C LEU A 262 1.45 10.66 -12.27
N TYR A 263 0.58 9.71 -11.96
CA TYR A 263 0.94 8.33 -11.71
C TYR A 263 0.50 7.45 -12.88
N ASP A 264 1.45 6.86 -13.59
CA ASP A 264 1.20 6.09 -14.82
C ASP A 264 2.01 4.79 -14.84
N PRO A 265 1.60 3.79 -14.03
CA PRO A 265 2.36 2.55 -13.86
C PRO A 265 2.42 1.70 -15.15
N LEU A 266 1.49 1.91 -16.08
CA LEU A 266 1.40 1.19 -17.35
C LEU A 266 1.88 1.99 -18.57
N GLY A 267 2.25 3.26 -18.40
CA GLY A 267 2.66 4.13 -19.52
C GLY A 267 1.51 4.58 -20.44
N LEU A 268 0.26 4.45 -19.99
CA LEU A 268 -0.96 4.70 -20.78
C LEU A 268 -1.17 6.18 -21.10
N ILE A 269 -0.68 7.07 -20.23
CA ILE A 269 -0.75 8.53 -20.39
C ILE A 269 0.65 9.11 -20.66
N GLY A 270 1.55 8.31 -21.23
CA GLY A 270 2.93 8.68 -21.49
C GLY A 270 3.07 10.02 -22.24
N LEU A 271 2.21 10.30 -23.22
CA LEU A 271 2.20 11.59 -23.93
C LEU A 271 1.91 12.77 -22.99
N VAL A 272 0.95 12.62 -22.09
CA VAL A 272 0.59 13.67 -21.11
C VAL A 272 1.75 13.87 -20.12
N VAL A 273 2.37 12.78 -19.66
CA VAL A 273 3.55 12.84 -18.78
C VAL A 273 4.73 13.51 -19.48
N ILE A 274 4.96 13.23 -20.77
CA ILE A 274 6.02 13.86 -21.57
C ILE A 274 5.77 15.36 -21.70
N LEU A 275 4.55 15.78 -22.05
CA LEU A 275 4.19 17.20 -22.15
C LEU A 275 4.45 17.92 -20.81
N ALA A 276 4.04 17.31 -19.69
CA ALA A 276 4.30 17.84 -18.36
C ALA A 276 5.82 17.96 -18.08
N LYS A 277 6.60 16.94 -18.44
CA LYS A 277 8.06 16.92 -18.28
C LYS A 277 8.77 17.94 -19.18
N MET A 278 8.24 18.24 -20.36
CA MET A 278 8.77 19.30 -21.22
C MET A 278 8.59 20.67 -20.57
N LEU A 279 7.43 20.95 -19.97
CA LEU A 279 7.16 22.22 -19.29
C LEU A 279 8.12 22.46 -18.11
N ILE A 280 8.34 21.46 -17.26
CA ILE A 280 9.32 21.61 -16.17
C ILE A 280 10.75 21.77 -16.73
N GLN A 281 11.09 21.09 -17.83
CA GLN A 281 12.39 21.26 -18.50
C GLN A 281 12.59 22.69 -19.00
N GLU A 282 11.56 23.35 -19.55
CA GLU A 282 11.63 24.75 -19.95
C GLU A 282 11.88 25.67 -18.74
N LEU A 283 11.18 25.46 -17.63
CA LEU A 283 11.41 26.21 -16.39
C LEU A 283 12.85 26.08 -15.88
N TRP A 284 13.46 24.89 -16.03
CA TRP A 284 14.88 24.68 -15.72
C TRP A 284 15.81 25.46 -16.67
N LYS A 285 15.53 25.47 -17.97
CA LYS A 285 16.31 26.23 -18.97
C LYS A 285 16.26 27.74 -18.71
N LEU A 286 15.11 28.22 -18.25
CA LEU A 286 14.90 29.62 -17.87
C LEU A 286 15.55 30.00 -16.53
N LYS A 287 16.13 29.04 -15.80
CA LYS A 287 16.79 29.24 -14.51
C LYS A 287 15.91 29.95 -13.47
N ILE A 288 14.61 29.69 -13.50
CA ILE A 288 13.65 30.24 -12.52
C ILE A 288 13.89 29.57 -11.17
N ASP A 289 13.91 30.32 -10.08
CA ASP A 289 14.02 29.76 -8.73
C ASP A 289 12.76 29.00 -8.31
N TRP A 290 12.83 28.22 -7.24
CA TRP A 290 11.74 27.32 -6.83
C TRP A 290 10.40 28.01 -6.60
N ASP A 291 10.44 29.18 -5.97
CA ASP A 291 9.28 29.90 -5.46
C ASP A 291 9.06 31.23 -6.21
N SER A 292 9.78 31.46 -7.31
CA SER A 292 9.58 32.61 -8.17
C SER A 292 8.36 32.43 -9.09
N PRO A 293 7.66 33.52 -9.44
CA PRO A 293 6.53 33.46 -10.35
C PRO A 293 6.97 32.97 -11.74
N LEU A 294 6.13 32.18 -12.40
CA LEU A 294 6.37 31.74 -13.77
C LEU A 294 6.27 32.93 -14.74
N PRO A 295 7.10 32.97 -15.81
CA PRO A 295 6.93 33.91 -16.90
C PRO A 295 5.54 33.79 -17.54
N PRO A 296 4.95 34.89 -18.06
CA PRO A 296 3.58 34.90 -18.59
C PRO A 296 3.30 33.82 -19.62
N ASP A 297 4.21 33.58 -20.56
CA ASP A 297 4.04 32.60 -21.64
C ASP A 297 4.02 31.15 -21.10
N THR A 298 4.92 30.85 -20.15
CA THR A 298 4.97 29.54 -19.50
C THR A 298 3.77 29.33 -18.58
N GLN A 299 3.32 30.38 -17.88
CA GLN A 299 2.12 30.35 -17.05
C GLN A 299 0.87 30.04 -17.88
N ALA A 300 0.71 30.69 -19.03
CA ALA A 300 -0.43 30.44 -19.93
C ALA A 300 -0.44 29.00 -20.44
N THR A 301 0.74 28.48 -20.84
CA THR A 301 0.90 27.10 -21.29
C THR A 301 0.61 26.09 -20.18
N TRP A 302 1.08 26.38 -18.96
CA TRP A 302 0.82 25.56 -17.78
C TRP A 302 -0.67 25.54 -17.41
N ASN A 303 -1.34 26.70 -17.38
CA ASN A 303 -2.77 26.78 -17.09
C ASN A 303 -3.57 25.94 -18.07
N LYS A 304 -3.26 26.05 -19.38
CA LYS A 304 -3.90 25.22 -20.40
C LYS A 304 -3.71 23.73 -20.15
N PHE A 305 -2.48 23.30 -19.81
CA PHE A 305 -2.22 21.90 -19.47
C PHE A 305 -3.08 21.44 -18.28
N VAL A 306 -3.15 22.25 -17.22
CA VAL A 306 -3.94 21.97 -16.01
C VAL A 306 -5.44 21.88 -16.31
N ASP A 307 -5.96 22.79 -17.14
CA ASP A 307 -7.37 22.82 -17.55
C ASP A 307 -7.78 21.60 -18.39
N GLU A 308 -6.82 20.99 -19.09
CA GLU A 308 -7.06 19.79 -19.90
C GLU A 308 -6.93 18.48 -19.11
N LEU A 309 -6.26 18.47 -17.94
CA LEU A 309 -6.10 17.26 -17.10
C LEU A 309 -7.40 16.53 -16.76
N PRO A 310 -8.56 17.19 -16.51
CA PRO A 310 -9.84 16.52 -16.33
C PRO A 310 -10.24 15.57 -17.46
N ASN A 311 -9.76 15.79 -18.69
CA ASN A 311 -10.08 14.91 -19.81
C ASN A 311 -9.48 13.51 -19.65
N LEU A 312 -8.44 13.33 -18.81
CA LEU A 312 -7.90 12.01 -18.48
C LEU A 312 -8.95 11.07 -17.89
N ASN A 313 -9.95 11.60 -17.16
CA ASN A 313 -11.03 10.79 -16.59
C ASN A 313 -11.94 10.17 -17.65
N LYS A 314 -11.92 10.69 -18.88
CA LYS A 314 -12.72 10.18 -20.00
C LYS A 314 -11.99 9.05 -20.74
N LEU A 315 -10.69 8.88 -20.51
CA LEU A 315 -9.91 7.82 -21.12
C LEU A 315 -10.29 6.48 -20.49
N GLN A 316 -10.88 5.61 -21.30
CA GLN A 316 -11.26 4.25 -20.94
C GLN A 316 -10.35 3.28 -21.66
N ILE A 317 -9.81 2.33 -20.93
CA ILE A 317 -8.83 1.36 -21.44
C ILE A 317 -9.44 -0.02 -21.21
N PRO A 318 -9.95 -0.65 -22.28
CA PRO A 318 -10.58 -1.97 -22.21
C PRO A 318 -9.67 -3.06 -21.69
#